data_AF-A0A947J9M1-F1
#
_entry.id   AF-A0A947J9M1-F1
#
_cell.length_a   1.000
_cell.length_b   1.000
_cell.length_c   1.000
_cell.angle_alpha   90.00
_cell.angle_beta   90.00
_cell.angle_gamma   90.00
#
_symmetry.space_group_name_H-M   'P 1'
#
loop_
_entity.id
_entity.type
_entity.pdbx_description
1 polymer ?
#
loop_
_entity_poly.entity_id
_entity_poly.type
_entity_poly.pdbx_seq_one_letter_code
_entity_poly.pdbx_strand_id
1 'polypeptide(L)'
;GALEYYKQEYPQYAHLFRLAEAEEDNNSFREIKDSIKLSINRAELDEVFQREDFSPEELLQLFERDFKKDFKGDFGVRERFSLKEHTRMVLAQFEKYFADKKLPAGLGKDFFRTFLALHDIKKPEAIEKRQGPREYQANRDTIRQALSQLGFDDHDVNVATTLEGTHAIGDMLKYGKRVHSGGDEIIEMARKANMDASDFLDLAIVYHQVDAGSYTTDAGSKKGILDDLFEFNEEHGEMKYSEPVQKMIDALREYVLRQAKD
;
A
#
# COMPACT_ATOMS: atom_id res chain seq x y z
N GLY A 1 -25.48 2.03 -15.97
CA GLY A 1 -25.01 1.68 -14.61
C GLY A 1 -23.78 2.52 -14.29
N ALA A 2 -23.40 2.68 -13.02
CA ALA A 2 -22.30 3.58 -12.60
C ALA A 2 -21.03 3.45 -13.44
N LEU A 3 -20.65 2.23 -13.86
CA LEU A 3 -19.52 1.97 -14.75
C LEU A 3 -19.60 2.67 -16.11
N GLU A 4 -20.80 2.76 -16.70
CA GLU A 4 -21.03 3.41 -17.99
C GLU A 4 -20.99 4.95 -17.88
N TYR A 5 -21.34 5.48 -16.71
CA TYR A 5 -21.18 6.90 -16.37
C TYR A 5 -19.68 7.26 -16.23
N TYR A 6 -18.88 6.42 -15.56
CA TYR A 6 -17.43 6.64 -15.42
C TYR A 6 -16.64 6.48 -16.73
N LYS A 7 -17.07 5.58 -17.63
CA LYS A 7 -16.51 5.46 -18.98
C LYS A 7 -16.73 6.72 -19.82
N GLN A 8 -17.85 7.42 -19.62
CA GLN A 8 -18.15 8.69 -20.29
C GLN A 8 -17.39 9.88 -19.68
N GLU A 9 -17.30 9.95 -18.36
CA GLU A 9 -16.74 11.13 -17.68
C GLU A 9 -15.19 11.11 -17.59
N TYR A 10 -14.56 9.93 -17.61
CA TYR A 10 -13.09 9.79 -17.49
C TYR A 10 -12.49 8.82 -18.53
N PRO A 11 -12.56 9.17 -19.84
CA PRO A 11 -12.12 8.29 -20.93
C PRO A 11 -10.63 7.93 -20.89
N GLN A 12 -9.79 8.73 -20.21
CA GLN A 12 -8.37 8.44 -20.01
C GLN A 12 -8.12 7.17 -19.17
N TYR A 13 -9.09 6.74 -18.36
CA TYR A 13 -9.01 5.53 -17.53
C TYR A 13 -9.80 4.35 -18.13
N ALA A 14 -10.29 4.46 -19.37
CA ALA A 14 -11.03 3.41 -20.07
C ALA A 14 -10.27 2.07 -20.21
N HIS A 15 -8.95 2.08 -20.06
CA HIS A 15 -8.14 0.88 -20.02
C HIS A 15 -8.18 0.17 -18.66
N LEU A 16 -8.38 0.89 -17.55
CA LEU A 16 -8.50 0.33 -16.19
C LEU A 16 -9.85 -0.36 -15.98
N PHE A 17 -10.93 0.16 -16.58
CA PHE A 17 -12.27 -0.44 -16.45
C PHE A 17 -12.42 -1.77 -17.19
N ARG A 18 -11.62 -2.03 -18.23
CA ARG A 18 -11.56 -3.33 -18.93
C ARG A 18 -10.85 -4.42 -18.13
N LEU A 19 -10.20 -4.04 -17.03
CA LEU A 19 -9.34 -4.91 -16.25
C LEU A 19 -10.05 -5.47 -15.01
N ALA A 20 -10.88 -4.65 -14.37
CA ALA A 20 -11.76 -5.10 -13.29
C ALA A 20 -12.76 -6.18 -13.75
N GLU A 21 -13.19 -6.13 -15.01
CA GLU A 21 -14.05 -7.17 -15.63
C GLU A 21 -13.30 -8.50 -15.89
N ALA A 22 -11.97 -8.53 -15.80
CA ALA A 22 -11.14 -9.71 -16.08
C ALA A 22 -10.61 -10.42 -14.82
N GLU A 23 -10.83 -9.87 -13.63
CA GLU A 23 -10.35 -10.43 -12.35
C GLU A 23 -11.25 -11.51 -11.75
N GLU A 24 -12.49 -11.66 -12.23
CA GLU A 24 -13.41 -12.72 -11.75
C GLU A 24 -13.03 -14.13 -12.25
N ASP A 25 -12.15 -14.23 -13.26
CA ASP A 25 -11.75 -15.50 -13.88
C ASP A 25 -10.23 -15.65 -13.94
N ASN A 26 -9.57 -16.06 -12.84
CA ASN A 26 -8.46 -17.02 -12.84
C ASN A 26 -7.71 -17.05 -11.50
N ASN A 27 -8.13 -17.97 -10.62
CA ASN A 27 -7.32 -18.40 -9.48
C ASN A 27 -6.55 -19.67 -9.88
N SER A 28 -5.45 -19.53 -10.61
CA SER A 28 -4.49 -20.64 -10.81
C SER A 28 -3.06 -20.15 -10.56
N PHE A 29 -2.46 -20.68 -9.49
CA PHE A 29 -1.07 -20.45 -9.13
C PHE A 29 -0.16 -21.00 -10.25
N ARG A 30 0.49 -20.12 -11.00
CA ARG A 30 1.59 -20.48 -11.90
C ARG A 30 2.90 -20.55 -11.12
N GLU A 31 3.70 -21.57 -11.41
CA GLU A 31 5.07 -21.70 -10.90
C GLU A 31 5.89 -20.43 -11.19
N ILE A 32 6.50 -19.91 -10.12
CA ILE A 32 7.39 -18.75 -10.10
C ILE A 32 8.59 -19.05 -11.00
N LYS A 33 8.70 -18.38 -12.15
CA LYS A 33 9.79 -18.62 -13.12
C LYS A 33 11.07 -17.83 -12.88
N ASP A 34 11.01 -16.74 -12.10
CA ASP A 34 12.19 -15.94 -11.76
C ASP A 34 12.17 -15.61 -10.25
N SER A 35 13.06 -16.25 -9.49
CA SER A 35 13.26 -15.93 -8.08
C SER A 35 14.27 -14.78 -7.95
N ILE A 36 13.91 -13.69 -7.29
CA ILE A 36 14.86 -12.65 -6.88
C ILE A 36 15.84 -13.24 -5.86
N LYS A 37 17.10 -12.81 -5.92
CA LYS A 37 18.11 -13.15 -4.91
C LYS A 37 18.64 -11.85 -4.32
N LEU A 38 18.33 -11.60 -3.05
CA LEU A 38 18.80 -10.42 -2.35
C LEU A 38 20.29 -10.54 -2.02
N SER A 39 21.04 -9.44 -2.17
CA SER A 39 22.40 -9.29 -1.65
C SER A 39 22.40 -8.78 -0.21
N ILE A 40 21.31 -8.13 0.21
CA ILE A 40 21.09 -7.73 1.61
C ILE A 40 20.63 -8.92 2.44
N ASN A 41 20.91 -8.89 3.74
CA ASN A 41 20.47 -9.92 4.69
C ASN A 41 19.80 -9.32 5.93
N ARG A 42 19.23 -10.19 6.78
CA ARG A 42 18.51 -9.79 8.00
C ARG A 42 19.38 -9.00 8.99
N ALA A 43 20.65 -9.36 9.17
CA ALA A 43 21.51 -8.64 10.11
C ALA A 43 21.76 -7.18 9.64
N GLU A 44 21.99 -6.97 8.34
CA GLU A 44 22.12 -5.62 7.77
C GLU A 44 20.82 -4.81 7.92
N LEU A 45 19.66 -5.45 7.79
CA LEU A 45 18.36 -4.82 8.00
C LEU A 45 18.15 -4.43 9.47
N ASP A 46 18.44 -5.34 10.40
CA ASP A 46 18.33 -5.10 11.85
C ASP A 46 19.29 -3.98 12.29
N GLU A 47 20.49 -3.89 11.71
CA GLU A 47 21.44 -2.81 11.95
C GLU A 47 20.90 -1.43 11.56
N VAL A 48 20.03 -1.33 10.54
CA VAL A 48 19.36 -0.08 10.17
C VAL A 48 18.28 0.27 11.22
N PHE A 49 17.50 -0.72 11.67
CA PHE A 49 16.41 -0.48 12.62
C PHE A 49 16.86 -0.22 14.06
N GLN A 50 18.03 -0.73 14.45
CA GLN A 50 18.57 -0.55 15.81
C GLN A 50 19.26 0.81 16.01
N ARG A 51 19.33 1.67 14.99
CA ARG A 51 19.88 3.01 15.12
C ARG A 51 18.94 3.91 15.91
N GLU A 52 19.49 4.70 16.82
CA GLU A 52 18.71 5.67 17.61
C GLU A 52 18.05 6.73 16.72
N ASP A 53 18.64 7.02 15.56
CA ASP A 53 18.21 8.02 14.58
C ASP A 53 17.75 7.37 13.26
N PHE A 54 16.98 6.27 13.34
CA PHE A 54 16.41 5.62 12.16
C PHE A 54 15.91 6.64 11.13
N SER A 55 16.37 6.49 9.88
CA SER A 55 15.91 7.32 8.79
C SER A 55 15.40 6.48 7.62
N PRO A 56 14.28 6.88 6.98
CA PRO A 56 13.80 6.25 5.75
C PRO A 56 14.87 6.14 4.66
N GLU A 57 15.79 7.11 4.57
CA GLU A 57 16.82 7.14 3.53
C GLU A 57 17.82 5.98 3.68
N GLU A 58 18.21 5.61 4.90
CA GLU A 58 19.13 4.49 5.13
C GLU A 58 18.51 3.14 4.75
N LEU A 59 17.23 2.94 5.07
CA LEU A 59 16.49 1.76 4.65
C LEU A 59 16.43 1.67 3.12
N LEU A 60 16.13 2.78 2.45
CA LEU A 60 16.07 2.83 0.98
C LEU A 60 17.45 2.62 0.35
N GLN A 61 18.52 3.16 0.94
CA GLN A 61 19.90 2.92 0.47
C GLN A 61 20.29 1.45 0.57
N LEU A 62 19.84 0.75 1.63
CA LEU A 62 20.05 -0.68 1.76
C LEU A 62 19.35 -1.44 0.61
N PHE A 63 18.05 -1.17 0.37
CA PHE A 63 17.29 -1.80 -0.70
C PHE A 63 17.74 -1.41 -2.12
N GLU A 64 18.33 -0.23 -2.31
CA GLU A 64 18.89 0.18 -3.60
C GLU A 64 20.00 -0.74 -4.11
N ARG A 65 20.65 -1.53 -3.24
CA ARG A 65 21.64 -2.53 -3.67
C ARG A 65 21.06 -3.58 -4.60
N ASP A 66 19.82 -3.99 -4.33
CA ASP A 66 19.11 -5.04 -5.08
C ASP A 66 18.08 -4.48 -6.06
N PHE A 67 17.50 -3.31 -5.77
CA PHE A 67 16.41 -2.72 -6.54
C PHE A 67 16.76 -1.38 -7.22
N LYS A 68 18.05 -1.12 -7.47
CA LYS A 68 18.52 0.15 -8.07
C LYS A 68 17.77 0.58 -9.34
N LYS A 69 17.46 -0.36 -10.22
CA LYS A 69 16.76 -0.06 -11.48
C LYS A 69 15.32 0.37 -11.18
N ASP A 70 14.65 -0.38 -10.32
CA ASP A 70 13.26 -0.16 -9.94
C ASP A 70 13.11 1.20 -9.24
N PHE A 71 13.94 1.52 -8.24
CA PHE A 71 13.88 2.80 -7.54
C PHE A 71 14.13 4.04 -8.40
N LYS A 72 14.92 3.89 -9.48
CA LYS A 72 15.17 4.96 -10.45
C LYS A 72 14.06 5.12 -11.49
N GLY A 73 13.16 4.15 -11.59
CA GLY A 73 12.08 4.16 -12.55
C GLY A 73 11.10 5.31 -12.28
N ASP A 74 10.50 5.81 -13.37
CA ASP A 74 9.43 6.80 -13.29
C ASP A 74 8.17 6.13 -12.72
N PHE A 75 7.56 6.77 -11.73
CA PHE A 75 6.34 6.31 -11.09
C PHE A 75 5.08 6.60 -11.93
N GLY A 76 5.23 7.23 -13.11
CA GLY A 76 4.15 7.40 -14.09
C GLY A 76 3.07 8.40 -13.68
N VAL A 77 3.29 9.12 -12.57
CA VAL A 77 2.39 10.16 -12.08
C VAL A 77 2.76 11.53 -12.66
N ARG A 78 1.77 12.42 -12.69
CA ARG A 78 1.93 13.77 -13.28
C ARG A 78 2.98 14.61 -12.53
N GLU A 79 3.35 14.23 -11.31
CA GLU A 79 4.42 14.84 -10.53
C GLU A 79 5.85 14.48 -10.99
N ARG A 80 6.04 13.40 -11.77
CA ARG A 80 7.37 12.88 -12.21
C ARG A 80 8.34 12.55 -11.07
N PHE A 81 7.83 12.06 -9.94
CA PHE A 81 8.69 11.50 -8.91
C PHE A 81 9.25 10.15 -9.37
N SER A 82 10.50 9.89 -9.00
CA SER A 82 11.04 8.53 -8.99
C SER A 82 10.33 7.69 -7.94
N LEU A 83 10.31 6.37 -8.12
CA LEU A 83 9.79 5.45 -7.11
C LEU A 83 10.47 5.67 -5.75
N LYS A 84 11.78 5.95 -5.72
CA LYS A 84 12.50 6.24 -4.46
C LYS A 84 11.93 7.46 -3.74
N GLU A 85 11.66 8.54 -4.46
CA GLU A 85 11.10 9.76 -3.87
C GLU A 85 9.71 9.51 -3.27
N HIS A 86 8.84 8.81 -4.00
CA HIS A 86 7.53 8.36 -3.49
C HIS A 86 7.68 7.55 -2.20
N THR A 87 8.46 6.47 -2.28
CA THR A 87 8.66 5.54 -1.15
C THR A 87 9.24 6.26 0.08
N ARG A 88 10.15 7.21 -0.12
CA ARG A 88 10.69 8.05 0.96
C ARG A 88 9.62 8.91 1.62
N MET A 89 8.72 9.51 0.84
CA MET A 89 7.60 10.30 1.37
C MET A 89 6.61 9.42 2.15
N VAL A 90 6.29 8.22 1.64
CA VAL A 90 5.44 7.25 2.34
C VAL A 90 6.03 6.87 3.69
N LEU A 91 7.31 6.48 3.72
CA LEU A 91 8.02 6.15 4.96
C LEU A 91 8.09 7.36 5.90
N ALA A 92 8.32 8.56 5.39
CA ALA A 92 8.33 9.78 6.21
C ALA A 92 6.97 10.06 6.86
N GLN A 93 5.86 9.88 6.14
CA GLN A 93 4.51 9.98 6.73
C GLN A 93 4.31 8.92 7.82
N PHE A 94 4.79 7.69 7.60
CA PHE A 94 4.74 6.65 8.61
C PHE A 94 5.51 7.02 9.88
N GLU A 95 6.76 7.48 9.74
CA GLU A 95 7.57 7.92 10.87
C GLU A 95 6.93 9.09 11.61
N LYS A 96 6.39 10.07 10.87
CA LYS A 96 5.79 11.28 11.43
C LYS A 96 4.52 11.00 12.25
N TYR A 97 3.70 10.05 11.81
CA TYR A 97 2.34 9.90 12.37
C TYR A 97 2.06 8.55 13.02
N PHE A 98 2.87 7.52 12.80
CA PHE A 98 2.56 6.16 13.21
C PHE A 98 3.71 5.39 13.86
N ALA A 99 4.96 5.83 13.73
CA ALA A 99 6.09 5.13 14.33
C ALA A 99 6.06 5.05 15.87
N ASP A 100 5.39 5.98 16.55
CA ASP A 100 5.21 5.90 18.02
C ASP A 100 3.93 5.16 18.45
N LYS A 101 3.12 4.71 17.49
CA LYS A 101 1.87 4.01 17.74
C LYS A 101 2.07 2.49 17.67
N LYS A 102 1.19 1.76 18.34
CA LYS A 102 1.08 0.30 18.16
C LYS A 102 0.36 0.04 16.84
N LEU A 103 0.89 -0.88 16.05
CA LEU A 103 0.20 -1.34 14.85
C LEU A 103 -0.87 -2.38 15.21
N PRO A 104 -1.93 -2.48 14.39
CA PRO A 104 -2.98 -3.50 14.55
C PRO A 104 -2.41 -4.92 14.57
N ALA A 105 -3.13 -5.85 15.20
CA ALA A 105 -2.74 -7.25 15.38
C ALA A 105 -1.35 -7.49 16.02
N GLY A 106 -0.71 -6.46 16.60
CA GLY A 106 0.63 -6.58 17.20
C GLY A 106 1.77 -6.64 16.19
N LEU A 107 1.55 -6.23 14.93
CA LEU A 107 2.57 -6.23 13.90
C LEU A 107 3.78 -5.38 14.28
N GLY A 108 4.97 -5.85 13.90
CA GLY A 108 6.22 -5.14 14.11
C GLY A 108 6.33 -3.90 13.22
N LYS A 109 6.82 -2.79 13.78
CA LYS A 109 7.08 -1.56 13.01
C LYS A 109 8.14 -1.76 11.94
N ASP A 110 9.17 -2.56 12.23
CA ASP A 110 10.26 -2.86 11.31
C ASP A 110 9.81 -3.70 10.12
N PHE A 111 8.90 -4.66 10.36
CA PHE A 111 8.16 -5.34 9.31
C PHE A 111 7.41 -4.33 8.44
N PHE A 112 6.62 -3.45 9.06
CA PHE A 112 5.79 -2.53 8.30
C PHE A 112 6.63 -1.52 7.49
N ARG A 113 7.74 -1.01 8.04
CA ARG A 113 8.72 -0.18 7.32
C ARG A 113 9.30 -0.92 6.11
N THR A 114 9.64 -2.19 6.29
CA THR A 114 10.16 -3.04 5.21
C THR A 114 9.11 -3.28 4.12
N PHE A 115 7.86 -3.53 4.52
CA PHE A 115 6.72 -3.61 3.60
C PHE A 115 6.54 -2.31 2.82
N LEU A 116 6.50 -1.15 3.50
CA LEU A 116 6.37 0.16 2.84
C LEU A 116 7.54 0.45 1.89
N ALA A 117 8.76 0.02 2.21
CA ALA A 117 9.91 0.17 1.31
C ALA A 117 9.77 -0.63 0.00
N LEU A 118 8.94 -1.68 -0.01
CA LEU A 118 8.74 -2.61 -1.12
C LEU A 118 7.37 -2.47 -1.80
N HIS A 119 6.42 -1.72 -1.22
CA HIS A 119 5.00 -1.78 -1.58
C HIS A 119 4.69 -1.54 -3.07
N ASP A 120 5.52 -0.76 -3.77
CA ASP A 120 5.34 -0.43 -5.19
C ASP A 120 6.58 -0.79 -6.04
N ILE A 121 7.44 -1.69 -5.56
CA ILE A 121 8.77 -1.93 -6.14
C ILE A 121 8.75 -2.37 -7.61
N LYS A 122 7.68 -3.01 -8.09
CA LYS A 122 7.53 -3.43 -9.50
C LYS A 122 6.69 -2.50 -10.38
N LYS A 123 6.18 -1.40 -9.85
CA LYS A 123 5.37 -0.43 -10.59
C LYS A 123 6.09 0.17 -11.81
N PRO A 124 7.37 0.60 -11.73
CA PRO A 124 8.04 1.19 -12.90
C PRO A 124 8.24 0.18 -14.05
N GLU A 125 8.53 -1.08 -13.72
CA GLU A 125 8.65 -2.16 -14.70
C GLU A 125 7.30 -2.42 -15.40
N ALA A 126 6.20 -2.40 -14.66
CA ALA A 126 4.86 -2.57 -15.22
C ALA A 126 4.46 -1.45 -16.17
N ILE A 127 4.80 -0.19 -15.84
CA ILE A 127 4.63 0.99 -16.70
C ILE A 127 5.44 0.84 -17.98
N GLU A 128 6.73 0.48 -17.86
CA GLU A 128 7.64 0.27 -19.01
C GLU A 128 7.08 -0.80 -19.97
N LYS A 129 6.56 -1.90 -19.42
CA LYS A 129 6.06 -3.03 -20.21
C LYS A 129 4.58 -2.92 -20.63
N ARG A 130 3.85 -1.86 -20.21
CA ARG A 130 2.41 -1.64 -20.45
C ARG A 130 1.55 -2.86 -20.06
N GLN A 131 1.90 -3.56 -18.99
CA GLN A 131 1.37 -4.91 -18.70
C GLN A 131 0.00 -4.98 -18.01
N GLY A 132 -0.64 -3.85 -17.66
CA GLY A 132 -1.96 -3.88 -17.02
C GLY A 132 -1.97 -4.74 -15.73
N PRO A 133 -3.06 -5.45 -15.36
CA PRO A 133 -3.26 -6.07 -14.04
C PRO A 133 -2.36 -7.25 -13.72
N ARG A 134 -1.54 -7.70 -14.68
CA ARG A 134 -0.48 -8.68 -14.42
C ARG A 134 0.61 -8.10 -13.49
N GLU A 135 0.55 -6.79 -13.22
CA GLU A 135 1.38 -5.96 -12.34
C GLU A 135 1.33 -6.37 -10.85
N TYR A 136 0.13 -6.53 -10.27
CA TYR A 136 -0.02 -6.83 -8.84
C TYR A 136 0.56 -8.19 -8.46
N GLN A 137 0.55 -9.15 -9.39
CA GLN A 137 1.14 -10.47 -9.11
C GLN A 137 2.67 -10.39 -9.03
N ALA A 138 3.32 -9.70 -9.96
CA ALA A 138 4.77 -9.55 -9.97
C ALA A 138 5.28 -8.78 -8.74
N ASN A 139 4.56 -7.75 -8.32
CA ASN A 139 4.88 -6.99 -7.12
C ASN A 139 4.73 -7.83 -5.84
N ARG A 140 3.59 -8.52 -5.67
CA ARG A 140 3.37 -9.44 -4.53
C ARG A 140 4.39 -10.57 -4.49
N ASP A 141 4.76 -11.13 -5.63
CA ASP A 141 5.78 -12.18 -5.67
C ASP A 141 7.16 -11.64 -5.26
N THR A 142 7.49 -10.41 -5.66
CA THR A 142 8.72 -9.73 -5.23
C THR A 142 8.71 -9.47 -3.72
N ILE A 143 7.63 -8.92 -3.19
CA ILE A 143 7.44 -8.67 -1.74
C ILE A 143 7.58 -9.99 -0.97
N ARG A 144 6.86 -11.05 -1.39
CA ARG A 144 6.90 -12.36 -0.75
C ARG A 144 8.32 -12.89 -0.66
N GLN A 145 9.03 -12.90 -1.78
CA GLN A 145 10.38 -13.45 -1.86
C GLN A 145 11.38 -12.62 -1.04
N ALA A 146 11.26 -11.28 -1.07
CA ALA A 146 12.14 -10.40 -0.32
C ALA A 146 11.95 -10.58 1.19
N LEU A 147 10.70 -10.52 1.67
CA LEU A 147 10.39 -10.69 3.09
C LEU A 147 10.80 -12.08 3.60
N SER A 148 10.56 -13.13 2.83
CA SER A 148 10.98 -14.50 3.19
C SER A 148 12.52 -14.60 3.30
N GLN A 149 13.26 -14.00 2.36
CA GLN A 149 14.74 -13.99 2.40
C GLN A 149 15.30 -13.16 3.56
N LEU A 150 14.56 -12.15 4.01
CA LEU A 150 14.89 -11.33 5.19
C LEU A 150 14.41 -11.97 6.50
N GLY A 151 13.88 -13.20 6.46
CA GLY A 151 13.51 -13.95 7.67
C GLY A 151 12.30 -13.39 8.41
N PHE A 152 11.41 -12.66 7.73
CA PHE A 152 10.06 -12.43 8.25
C PHE A 152 9.27 -13.73 8.22
N ASP A 153 8.36 -13.91 9.18
CA ASP A 153 7.58 -15.14 9.27
C ASP A 153 6.46 -15.21 8.22
N ASP A 154 5.88 -16.39 8.06
CA ASP A 154 4.83 -16.62 7.07
C ASP A 154 3.59 -15.76 7.32
N HIS A 155 3.32 -15.36 8.57
CA HIS A 155 2.20 -14.50 8.89
C HIS A 155 2.44 -13.08 8.37
N ASP A 156 3.58 -12.48 8.69
CA ASP A 156 4.00 -11.16 8.19
C ASP A 156 3.99 -11.12 6.65
N VAL A 157 4.56 -12.14 6.01
CA VAL A 157 4.59 -12.26 4.55
C VAL A 157 3.18 -12.33 3.95
N ASN A 158 2.28 -13.10 4.57
CA ASN A 158 0.90 -13.22 4.13
C ASN A 158 0.12 -11.91 4.30
N VAL A 159 0.30 -11.23 5.43
CA VAL A 159 -0.29 -9.91 5.69
C VAL A 159 0.17 -8.90 4.66
N ALA A 160 1.47 -8.76 4.42
CA ALA A 160 2.02 -7.81 3.45
C ALA A 160 1.46 -8.02 2.04
N THR A 161 1.45 -9.28 1.58
CA THR A 161 0.99 -9.59 0.22
C THR A 161 -0.54 -9.49 0.05
N THR A 162 -1.29 -9.61 1.14
CA THR A 162 -2.75 -9.40 1.14
C THR A 162 -3.08 -7.91 1.21
N LEU A 163 -2.35 -7.16 2.03
CA LEU A 163 -2.52 -5.72 2.19
C LEU A 163 -2.19 -4.95 0.91
N GLU A 164 -1.11 -5.30 0.21
CA GLU A 164 -0.75 -4.68 -1.07
C GLU A 164 -1.87 -4.81 -2.12
N GLY A 165 -2.55 -5.96 -2.14
CA GLY A 165 -3.66 -6.22 -3.07
C GLY A 165 -5.00 -5.66 -2.64
N THR A 166 -5.07 -4.95 -1.51
CA THR A 166 -6.31 -4.34 -1.01
C THR A 166 -6.45 -2.92 -1.54
N HIS A 167 -7.55 -2.62 -2.22
CA HIS A 167 -7.80 -1.32 -2.84
C HIS A 167 -9.11 -0.67 -2.37
N ALA A 168 -9.87 -1.33 -1.51
CA ALA A 168 -11.17 -0.89 -1.01
C ALA A 168 -11.27 0.62 -0.72
N ILE A 169 -10.38 1.16 0.12
CA ILE A 169 -10.44 2.58 0.54
C ILE A 169 -10.15 3.52 -0.64
N GLY A 170 -9.08 3.25 -1.39
CA GLY A 170 -8.70 4.06 -2.55
C GLY A 170 -9.78 4.05 -3.63
N ASP A 171 -10.39 2.90 -3.90
CA ASP A 171 -11.47 2.76 -4.88
C ASP A 171 -12.76 3.47 -4.45
N MET A 172 -13.07 3.45 -3.14
CA MET A 172 -14.20 4.21 -2.60
C MET A 172 -14.00 5.71 -2.81
N LEU A 173 -12.80 6.22 -2.51
CA LEU A 173 -12.50 7.65 -2.65
C LEU A 173 -12.40 8.11 -4.09
N LYS A 174 -11.76 7.31 -4.95
CA LYS A 174 -11.45 7.71 -6.32
C LYS A 174 -12.58 7.40 -7.31
N TYR A 175 -13.29 6.29 -7.11
CA TYR A 175 -14.27 5.78 -8.07
C TYR A 175 -15.68 5.64 -7.48
N GLY A 176 -15.90 6.08 -6.24
CA GLY A 176 -17.22 6.01 -5.61
C GLY A 176 -17.69 4.57 -5.38
N LYS A 177 -16.76 3.63 -5.17
CA LYS A 177 -17.11 2.26 -4.76
C LYS A 177 -18.00 2.32 -3.52
N ARG A 178 -19.02 1.45 -3.47
CA ARG A 178 -19.99 1.45 -2.37
C ARG A 178 -19.35 0.90 -1.11
N VAL A 179 -19.74 1.46 0.04
CA VAL A 179 -19.29 1.04 1.39
C VAL A 179 -19.42 -0.48 1.58
N HIS A 180 -20.57 -1.07 1.22
CA HIS A 180 -20.78 -2.51 1.35
C HIS A 180 -19.77 -3.33 0.54
N SER A 181 -19.52 -2.95 -0.72
CA SER A 181 -18.55 -3.62 -1.58
C SER A 181 -17.10 -3.47 -1.09
N GLY A 182 -16.73 -2.30 -0.55
CA GLY A 182 -15.43 -2.12 0.09
C GLY A 182 -15.32 -2.93 1.39
N GLY A 183 -16.40 -3.01 2.16
CA GLY A 183 -16.44 -3.80 3.40
C GLY A 183 -16.33 -5.31 3.16
N ASP A 184 -17.01 -5.83 2.15
CA ASP A 184 -16.91 -7.24 1.76
C ASP A 184 -15.48 -7.60 1.34
N GLU A 185 -14.82 -6.71 0.59
CA GLU A 185 -13.41 -6.87 0.24
C GLU A 185 -12.52 -6.90 1.48
N ILE A 186 -12.67 -5.96 2.41
CA ILE A 186 -11.90 -5.92 3.66
C ILE A 186 -12.07 -7.22 4.47
N ILE A 187 -13.30 -7.73 4.59
CA ILE A 187 -13.57 -8.98 5.32
C ILE A 187 -12.88 -10.16 4.64
N GLU A 188 -12.96 -10.23 3.31
CA GLU A 188 -12.32 -11.30 2.55
C GLU A 188 -10.78 -11.23 2.64
N MET A 189 -10.20 -10.03 2.56
CA MET A 189 -8.77 -9.83 2.74
C MET A 189 -8.32 -10.15 4.16
N ALA A 190 -9.10 -9.79 5.19
CA ALA A 190 -8.81 -10.16 6.57
C ALA A 190 -8.76 -11.69 6.75
N ARG A 191 -9.72 -12.43 6.16
CA ARG A 191 -9.70 -13.91 6.16
C ARG A 191 -8.45 -14.47 5.47
N LYS A 192 -8.07 -13.92 4.31
CA LYS A 192 -6.85 -14.33 3.59
C LYS A 192 -5.60 -14.05 4.40
N ALA A 193 -5.54 -12.91 5.09
CA ALA A 193 -4.45 -12.52 5.98
C ALA A 193 -4.42 -13.32 7.30
N ASN A 194 -5.46 -14.10 7.58
CA ASN A 194 -5.69 -14.75 8.88
C ASN A 194 -5.66 -13.75 10.04
N MET A 195 -6.42 -12.66 9.89
CA MET A 195 -6.50 -11.53 10.82
C MET A 195 -7.95 -11.19 11.14
N ASP A 196 -8.20 -10.58 12.30
CA ASP A 196 -9.50 -9.98 12.60
C ASP A 196 -9.83 -8.88 11.57
N ALA A 197 -11.09 -8.80 11.16
CA ALA A 197 -11.50 -7.84 10.12
C ALA A 197 -11.36 -6.37 10.57
N SER A 198 -11.51 -6.09 11.87
CA SER A 198 -11.25 -4.75 12.41
C SER A 198 -9.77 -4.42 12.40
N ASP A 199 -8.90 -5.36 12.83
CA ASP A 199 -7.45 -5.16 12.81
C ASP A 199 -6.94 -4.96 11.37
N PHE A 200 -7.45 -5.76 10.42
CA PHE A 200 -7.08 -5.62 9.01
C PHE A 200 -7.56 -4.28 8.43
N LEU A 201 -8.78 -3.84 8.77
CA LEU A 201 -9.28 -2.52 8.37
C LEU A 201 -8.39 -1.40 8.93
N ASP A 202 -8.00 -1.48 10.20
CA ASP A 202 -7.11 -0.49 10.82
C ASP A 202 -5.76 -0.44 10.11
N LEU A 203 -5.21 -1.59 9.73
CA LEU A 203 -3.96 -1.67 9.00
C LEU A 203 -4.09 -1.10 7.58
N ALA A 204 -5.19 -1.40 6.89
CA ALA A 204 -5.51 -0.84 5.58
C ALA A 204 -5.69 0.69 5.63
N ILE A 205 -6.27 1.22 6.71
CA ILE A 205 -6.37 2.66 6.95
C ILE A 205 -4.99 3.27 7.10
N VAL A 206 -4.11 2.71 7.95
CA VAL A 206 -2.74 3.21 8.13
C VAL A 206 -1.99 3.20 6.81
N TYR A 207 -2.03 2.08 6.09
CA TYR A 207 -1.38 1.93 4.79
C TYR A 207 -1.88 2.97 3.77
N HIS A 208 -3.20 3.11 3.63
CA HIS A 208 -3.77 4.11 2.73
C HIS A 208 -3.40 5.54 3.15
N GLN A 209 -3.43 5.86 4.45
CA GLN A 209 -3.06 7.18 4.94
C GLN A 209 -1.61 7.52 4.59
N VAL A 210 -0.65 6.62 4.78
CA VAL A 210 0.75 6.92 4.48
C VAL A 210 1.03 6.98 2.97
N ASP A 211 0.40 6.10 2.18
CA ASP A 211 0.57 6.08 0.72
C ASP A 211 -0.10 7.28 0.05
N ALA A 212 -1.39 7.49 0.26
CA ALA A 212 -2.10 8.64 -0.29
C ALA A 212 -1.62 9.97 0.34
N GLY A 213 -1.25 9.96 1.62
CA GLY A 213 -0.67 11.11 2.32
C GLY A 213 0.61 11.62 1.67
N SER A 214 1.40 10.74 1.04
CA SER A 214 2.64 11.12 0.35
C SER A 214 2.45 12.10 -0.82
N TYR A 215 1.23 12.23 -1.33
CA TYR A 215 0.90 13.17 -2.41
C TYR A 215 0.49 14.56 -1.90
N THR A 216 0.47 14.77 -0.58
CA THR A 216 0.11 16.04 0.05
C THR A 216 1.29 17.00 0.20
N THR A 217 1.01 18.28 0.36
CA THR A 217 2.03 19.30 0.68
C THR A 217 2.73 19.00 2.00
N ASP A 218 2.03 18.39 2.97
CA ASP A 218 2.60 17.93 4.24
C ASP A 218 3.77 16.96 4.06
N ALA A 219 3.63 16.02 3.12
CA ALA A 219 4.69 15.07 2.77
C ALA A 219 5.81 15.69 1.90
N GLY A 220 5.67 16.96 1.49
CA GLY A 220 6.59 17.67 0.60
C GLY A 220 6.24 17.57 -0.89
N SER A 221 5.04 17.07 -1.25
CA SER A 221 4.56 17.08 -2.63
C SER A 221 4.31 18.52 -3.09
N LYS A 222 4.88 18.91 -4.23
CA LYS A 222 4.78 20.28 -4.76
C LYS A 222 3.37 20.69 -5.18
N LYS A 223 2.48 19.73 -5.41
CA LYS A 223 1.13 20.01 -5.94
C LYS A 223 0.02 19.83 -4.91
N GLY A 224 0.26 19.09 -3.82
CA GLY A 224 -0.75 18.85 -2.80
C GLY A 224 -2.05 18.27 -3.34
N ILE A 225 -1.98 17.37 -4.33
CA ILE A 225 -3.18 16.95 -5.08
C ILE A 225 -4.22 16.23 -4.21
N LEU A 226 -3.82 15.75 -3.03
CA LEU A 226 -4.69 15.06 -2.07
C LEU A 226 -4.80 15.81 -0.73
N ASP A 227 -4.42 17.10 -0.65
CA ASP A 227 -4.47 17.88 0.60
C ASP A 227 -5.88 17.87 1.21
N ASP A 228 -6.92 17.97 0.38
CA ASP A 228 -8.33 17.99 0.82
C ASP A 228 -8.82 16.66 1.44
N LEU A 229 -8.06 15.57 1.31
CA LEU A 229 -8.41 14.28 1.90
C LEU A 229 -8.03 14.18 3.38
N PHE A 230 -7.13 15.05 3.87
CA PHE A 230 -6.48 14.86 5.15
C PHE A 230 -6.45 16.11 6.01
N GLU A 231 -6.43 15.90 7.31
CA GLU A 231 -6.16 16.90 8.33
C GLU A 231 -4.92 16.47 9.11
N PHE A 232 -3.91 17.34 9.14
CA PHE A 232 -2.61 17.07 9.74
C PHE A 232 -2.41 17.88 11.01
N ASN A 233 -1.94 17.22 12.07
CA ASN A 233 -1.52 17.85 13.31
C ASN A 233 -0.18 17.23 13.74
N GLU A 234 0.90 17.78 13.21
CA GLU A 234 2.27 17.32 13.44
C GLU A 234 2.69 17.42 14.91
N GLU A 235 2.28 18.48 15.62
CA GLU A 235 2.60 18.67 17.05
C GLU A 235 2.10 17.50 17.91
N HIS A 236 0.98 16.90 17.51
CA HIS A 236 0.38 15.77 18.21
C HIS A 236 0.58 14.43 17.49
N GLY A 237 1.36 14.38 16.40
CA GLY A 237 1.56 13.16 15.62
C GLY A 237 0.24 12.57 15.09
N GLU A 238 -0.72 13.42 14.71
CA GLU A 238 -2.01 12.99 14.19
C GLU A 238 -2.15 13.26 12.70
N MET A 239 -2.54 12.23 11.97
CA MET A 239 -3.03 12.30 10.60
C MET A 239 -4.44 11.73 10.58
N LYS A 240 -5.40 12.53 10.15
CA LYS A 240 -6.82 12.16 10.08
C LYS A 240 -7.33 12.39 8.67
N TYR A 241 -8.42 11.73 8.33
CA TYR A 241 -9.17 12.07 7.13
C TYR A 241 -9.97 13.35 7.36
N SER A 242 -10.20 14.12 6.29
CA SER A 242 -11.15 15.23 6.33
C SER A 242 -12.56 14.74 6.66
N GLU A 243 -13.40 15.61 7.23
CA GLU A 243 -14.73 15.22 7.74
C GLU A 243 -15.58 14.36 6.76
N PRO A 244 -15.68 14.67 5.44
CA PRO A 244 -16.46 13.85 4.52
C PRO A 244 -15.86 12.44 4.34
N VAL A 245 -14.54 12.35 4.29
CA VAL A 245 -13.82 11.08 4.13
C VAL A 245 -13.90 10.27 5.41
N GLN A 246 -13.78 10.90 6.58
CA GLN A 246 -13.91 10.24 7.87
C GLN A 246 -15.29 9.59 8.02
N LYS A 247 -16.38 10.29 7.65
CA LYS A 247 -17.74 9.71 7.67
C LYS A 247 -17.87 8.45 6.81
N MET A 248 -17.19 8.41 5.67
CA MET A 248 -17.18 7.25 4.78
C MET A 248 -16.41 6.08 5.41
N ILE A 249 -15.27 6.36 6.05
CA ILE A 249 -14.46 5.37 6.76
C ILE A 249 -15.20 4.83 8.00
N ASP A 250 -15.93 5.68 8.73
CA ASP A 250 -16.75 5.26 9.86
C ASP A 250 -17.88 4.32 9.41
N ALA A 251 -18.56 4.64 8.30
CA ALA A 251 -19.57 3.77 7.72
C ALA A 251 -18.99 2.42 7.26
N LEU A 252 -17.77 2.41 6.71
CA LEU A 252 -17.05 1.19 6.35
C LEU A 252 -16.75 0.35 7.60
N ARG A 253 -16.25 0.96 8.67
CA ARG A 253 -15.98 0.29 9.94
C ARG A 253 -17.25 -0.31 10.55
N GLU A 254 -18.34 0.45 10.59
CA GLU A 254 -19.64 -0.04 11.09
C GLU A 254 -20.16 -1.23 10.29
N TYR A 255 -19.93 -1.26 8.98
CA TYR A 255 -20.30 -2.39 8.15
C TYR A 255 -19.44 -3.62 8.48
N VAL A 256 -18.12 -3.47 8.48
CA VAL A 256 -17.16 -4.56 8.76
C VAL A 256 -17.43 -5.18 10.14
N LEU A 257 -17.59 -4.35 11.18
CA LEU A 257 -17.85 -4.81 12.55
C LEU A 257 -19.20 -5.53 12.71
N ARG A 258 -20.17 -5.23 11.85
CA ARG A 258 -21.48 -5.89 11.86
C ARG A 258 -21.42 -7.25 11.19
N GLN A 259 -20.83 -7.30 9.99
CA GLN A 259 -20.74 -8.53 9.21
C GLN A 259 -19.72 -9.53 9.76
N ALA A 260 -18.69 -9.08 10.49
CA ALA A 260 -17.73 -9.99 11.13
C ALA A 260 -18.29 -10.72 12.37
N LYS A 261 -19.46 -10.32 12.86
CA LYS A 261 -20.14 -10.97 14.01
C LYS A 261 -21.15 -12.04 13.60
N ASP A 262 -21.53 -12.06 12.32
CA ASP A 262 -22.48 -13.01 11.73
C ASP A 262 -21.74 -14.20 11.09
#